data_AF-A0A2L2YDF5-F1
#
_entry.id   AF-A0A2L2YDF5-F1
#
_cell.length_a   1.000
_cell.length_b   1.000
_cell.length_c   1.000
_cell.angle_alpha   90.00
_cell.angle_beta   90.00
_cell.angle_gamma   90.00
#
_symmetry.space_group_name_H-M   'P 1'
#
loop_
_entity.id
_entity.type
_entity.pdbx_description
1 polymer ?
#
loop_
_entity_poly.entity_id
_entity_poly.type
_entity_poly.pdbx_seq_one_letter_code
_entity_poly.pdbx_strand_id
1 'polypeptide(L)'
;QSIVCTKNFCKNSNCEEVHCESNEVKKKGGLCKCCDVCYTEIGEGGNCGPPPYRGVPLDRECAKGLQCIDKVCTKPDDDSSSEEC
;
A
#
# COMPACT_ATOMS: atom_id res chain seq x y z
N GLN A 1 1.12 -14.49 -20.13
CA GLN A 1 1.18 -13.18 -20.80
C GLN A 1 1.72 -12.17 -19.80
N SER A 2 2.63 -11.28 -20.18
CA SER A 2 3.18 -10.25 -19.30
C SER A 2 2.63 -8.89 -19.71
N ILE A 3 1.96 -8.19 -18.78
CA ILE A 3 1.42 -6.85 -19.02
C ILE A 3 2.58 -5.86 -18.87
N VAL A 4 3.03 -5.27 -19.97
CA VAL A 4 4.05 -4.22 -19.98
C VAL A 4 3.38 -2.87 -19.83
N CYS A 5 3.64 -2.21 -18.71
CA CYS A 5 3.15 -0.88 -18.40
C CYS A 5 3.90 0.17 -19.22
N THR A 6 3.40 0.50 -20.41
CA THR A 6 3.93 1.61 -21.22
C THR A 6 3.54 2.96 -20.59
N LYS A 7 4.33 4.02 -20.82
CA LYS A 7 4.06 5.37 -20.29
C LYS A 7 2.65 5.92 -20.59
N ASN A 8 2.03 5.45 -21.68
CA ASN A 8 0.67 5.87 -22.08
C ASN A 8 -0.45 4.95 -21.56
N PHE A 9 -0.12 3.86 -20.86
CA PHE A 9 -1.12 2.92 -20.35
C PHE A 9 -2.15 3.62 -19.45
N CYS A 10 -1.68 4.53 -18.59
CA CYS A 10 -2.55 5.32 -17.71
C CYS A 10 -3.42 6.34 -18.47
N LYS A 11 -3.04 6.77 -19.68
CA LYS A 11 -3.87 7.71 -20.46
C LYS A 11 -5.16 7.09 -20.99
N ASN A 12 -5.14 5.78 -21.21
CA ASN A 12 -6.29 5.02 -21.69
C ASN A 12 -6.95 4.20 -20.57
N SER A 13 -6.49 4.37 -19.34
CA SER A 13 -7.06 3.74 -18.15
C SER A 13 -8.17 4.63 -17.62
N ASN A 14 -9.40 4.12 -17.60
CA ASN A 14 -10.49 4.77 -16.91
C ASN A 14 -10.36 4.43 -15.43
N CYS A 15 -9.77 5.34 -14.65
CA CYS A 15 -9.69 5.17 -13.21
C CYS A 15 -10.99 5.69 -12.59
N GLU A 16 -11.71 4.83 -11.90
CA GLU A 16 -12.82 5.29 -11.05
C GLU A 16 -12.28 6.08 -9.86
N GLU A 17 -13.02 7.12 -9.49
CA GLU A 17 -12.71 7.90 -8.29
C GLU A 17 -12.99 7.04 -7.05
N VAL A 18 -11.93 6.67 -6.34
CA VAL A 18 -12.05 5.91 -5.10
C VAL A 18 -12.29 6.85 -3.92
N HIS A 19 -13.25 6.50 -3.07
CA HIS A 19 -13.45 7.11 -1.76
C HIS A 19 -12.99 6.14 -0.69
N CYS A 20 -11.94 6.51 0.02
CA CYS A 20 -11.38 5.70 1.10
C CYS A 20 -12.06 6.03 2.42
N GLU A 21 -12.19 5.04 3.30
CA GLU A 21 -12.66 5.25 4.66
C GLU A 21 -11.65 6.06 5.49
N SER A 22 -12.09 6.57 6.65
CA SER A 22 -11.25 7.42 7.51
C SER A 22 -9.94 6.77 8.00
N ASN A 23 -9.82 5.44 7.90
CA ASN A 23 -8.62 4.68 8.30
C ASN A 23 -7.81 4.18 7.08
N GLU A 24 -8.09 4.71 5.90
CA GLU A 24 -7.45 4.32 4.65
C GLU A 24 -6.81 5.54 3.97
N VAL A 25 -5.71 5.29 3.26
CA VAL A 25 -4.99 6.29 2.49
C VAL A 25 -5.11 6.03 1.00
N LYS A 26 -5.36 7.09 0.23
CA LYS A 26 -5.31 7.04 -1.24
C LYS A 26 -3.85 6.89 -1.68
N LYS A 27 -3.54 5.81 -2.37
CA LYS A 27 -2.22 5.56 -2.95
C LYS A 27 -2.35 5.06 -4.38
N LYS A 28 -1.35 5.31 -5.21
CA LYS A 28 -1.34 4.80 -6.58
C LYS A 28 -1.11 3.29 -6.61
N GLY A 29 -2.14 2.55 -6.97
CA GLY A 29 -2.16 1.09 -7.05
C GLY A 29 -2.82 0.57 -8.33
N GLY A 30 -3.22 -0.70 -8.30
CA GLY A 30 -3.82 -1.36 -9.44
C GLY A 30 -2.86 -1.61 -10.62
N LEU A 31 -3.43 -1.90 -11.79
CA LEU A 31 -2.66 -2.25 -12.98
C LEU A 31 -1.77 -1.07 -13.40
N CYS A 32 -0.45 -1.29 -13.41
CA CYS A 32 0.55 -0.27 -13.75
C CYS A 32 0.60 0.95 -12.82
N LYS A 33 0.03 0.87 -11.61
CA LYS A 33 -0.03 2.00 -10.65
C LYS A 33 -0.66 3.27 -11.23
N CYS A 34 -1.61 3.10 -12.14
CA CYS A 34 -2.23 4.22 -12.84
C CYS A 34 -3.34 4.90 -12.04
N CYS A 35 -4.04 4.14 -11.20
CA CYS A 35 -5.22 4.58 -10.48
C CYS A 35 -4.96 4.70 -8.99
N ASP A 36 -5.71 5.57 -8.34
CA ASP A 36 -5.75 5.62 -6.88
C ASP A 36 -6.54 4.42 -6.36
N VAL A 37 -6.01 3.79 -5.32
CA VAL A 37 -6.68 2.75 -4.57
C VAL A 37 -6.54 3.08 -3.08
N CYS A 38 -7.44 2.52 -2.27
CA CYS A 38 -7.44 2.71 -0.83
C CYS A 38 -6.56 1.65 -0.19
N TYR A 39 -5.56 2.10 0.56
CA TYR A 39 -4.72 1.23 1.37
C TYR A 39 -5.05 1.44 2.84
N THR A 40 -5.29 0.37 3.58
CA THR A 40 -5.38 0.44 5.04
C THR A 40 -3.96 0.49 5.62
N GLU A 41 -3.62 1.57 6.35
CA GLU A 41 -2.35 1.64 7.09
C GLU A 41 -2.44 0.85 8.39
N ILE A 42 -1.56 -0.14 8.53
CA ILE A 42 -1.45 -0.98 9.71
C ILE A 42 -0.35 -0.41 10.61
N GLY A 43 -0.73 -0.01 11.83
CA GLY A 43 0.22 0.46 12.84
C GLY A 43 1.20 -0.62 13.31
N GLU A 44 2.20 -0.20 14.08
CA GLU A 44 3.19 -1.11 14.66
C GLU A 44 2.52 -2.21 15.50
N GLY A 45 3.00 -3.44 15.37
CA GLY A 45 2.41 -4.62 16.00
C GLY A 45 1.13 -5.12 15.32
N GLY A 46 0.64 -4.44 14.28
CA GLY A 46 -0.54 -4.86 13.54
C GLY A 46 -0.26 -5.98 12.54
N ASN A 47 -1.28 -6.78 12.24
CA ASN A 47 -1.17 -7.95 11.36
C ASN A 47 -1.27 -7.54 9.87
N CYS A 48 -0.13 -7.49 9.18
CA CYS A 48 -0.02 -7.32 7.73
C CYS A 48 -0.18 -8.63 6.94
N GLY A 49 -0.43 -9.75 7.63
CA GLY A 49 -0.80 -11.00 6.98
C GLY A 49 -2.11 -10.90 6.18
N PRO A 50 -2.36 -11.87 5.28
CA PRO A 50 -3.59 -11.92 4.51
C PRO A 50 -4.81 -11.95 5.45
N PRO A 51 -5.88 -11.22 5.13
CA PRO A 51 -7.09 -11.23 5.94
C PRO A 51 -7.65 -12.65 6.09
N PRO A 52 -8.14 -13.04 7.28
CA PRO A 52 -8.79 -14.33 7.47
C PRO A 52 -10.14 -14.43 6.74
N TYR A 53 -10.72 -13.29 6.35
CA TYR A 53 -12.02 -13.22 5.69
C TYR A 53 -11.89 -12.94 4.19
N ARG A 54 -12.50 -13.81 3.39
CA ARG A 54 -12.59 -13.72 1.93
C ARG A 54 -13.56 -12.58 1.58
N GLY A 55 -13.02 -11.38 1.34
CA GLY A 55 -13.81 -10.19 1.00
C GLY A 55 -13.25 -8.87 1.54
N VAL A 56 -12.26 -8.91 2.44
CA VAL A 56 -11.59 -7.68 2.89
C VAL A 56 -10.53 -7.28 1.86
N PRO A 57 -10.43 -6.00 1.46
CA PRO A 57 -9.40 -5.54 0.54
C PRO A 57 -8.01 -6.02 0.98
N LEU A 58 -7.29 -6.61 0.01
CA LEU A 58 -5.91 -7.08 0.16
C LEU A 58 -4.92 -5.92 0.23
N ASP A 59 -5.36 -4.71 -0.09
CA ASP A 59 -4.58 -3.48 -0.09
C ASP A 59 -4.39 -2.98 1.35
N ARG A 60 -3.60 -3.73 2.11
CA ARG A 60 -3.13 -3.36 3.45
C ARG A 60 -1.64 -3.14 3.38
N GLU A 61 -1.16 -2.06 3.96
CA GLU A 61 0.26 -1.77 4.03
C GLU A 61 0.62 -1.40 5.47
N CYS A 62 1.82 -1.75 5.91
CA CYS A 62 2.30 -1.22 7.17
C CYS A 62 2.46 0.30 7.07
N ALA A 63 2.15 1.01 8.15
CA ALA A 63 2.27 2.46 8.21
C ALA A 63 3.67 2.92 7.82
N LYS A 64 3.80 4.17 7.39
CA LYS A 64 5.06 4.73 6.90
C LYS A 64 6.24 4.43 7.83
N GLY A 65 7.25 3.73 7.31
CA GLY A 65 8.47 3.36 8.06
C GLY A 65 8.38 2.01 8.77
N LEU A 66 7.32 1.23 8.58
CA LEU A 66 7.20 -0.13 9.08
C LEU A 66 7.36 -1.15 7.95
N GLN A 67 7.91 -2.31 8.27
CA GLN A 67 8.03 -3.46 7.38
C GLN A 67 7.19 -4.62 7.90
N CYS A 68 6.61 -5.38 6.97
CA CYS A 68 5.86 -6.58 7.31
C CYS A 68 6.85 -7.73 7.58
N ILE A 69 7.20 -7.94 8.85
CA ILE A 69 8.09 -8.98 9.34
C ILE A 69 7.25 -10.04 10.05
N ASP A 70 7.30 -11.29 9.58
CA ASP A 70 6.52 -12.39 10.16
C ASP A 70 5.00 -12.11 10.26
N LYS A 71 4.43 -11.45 9.23
CA LYS A 71 3.02 -11.00 9.19
C LYS A 71 2.68 -9.92 10.22
N VAL A 72 3.67 -9.32 10.87
CA VAL A 72 3.50 -8.22 11.81
C VAL A 72 4.23 -6.99 11.27
N CYS A 73 3.59 -5.82 11.39
CA CYS A 73 4.23 -4.56 11.04
C CYS A 73 5.22 -4.15 12.14
N THR A 74 6.49 -4.20 11.81
CA THR A 74 7.59 -3.91 12.74
C THR A 74 8.46 -2.82 12.12
N LYS A 75 9.00 -1.91 12.93
CA LYS A 75 9.99 -0.95 12.43
C LYS A 75 11.22 -1.76 11.95
N PRO A 76 11.72 -1.55 10.73
CA PRO A 76 13.07 -1.98 10.44
C PRO A 76 13.97 -1.27 11.43
N ASP A 77 14.81 -2.02 12.15
CA ASP A 77 15.90 -1.45 12.94
C ASP A 77 16.88 -0.74 12.00
N ASP A 78 16.52 0.45 11.55
CA ASP A 78 17.42 1.39 10.88
C ASP A 78 17.99 2.30 11.97
N ASP A 79 19.04 1.80 12.59
CA ASP A 79 20.14 2.62 13.09
C ASP A 79 20.72 3.40 11.89
N SER A 80 20.09 4.51 11.49
CA SER A 80 20.76 5.57 10.74
C SER A 80 20.01 6.89 10.87
N SER A 81 20.41 7.65 11.88
CA SER A 81 20.42 9.11 11.90
C SER A 81 20.69 9.75 10.53
N SER A 82 19.97 10.85 10.23
CA SER A 82 20.40 12.07 9.52
C SER A 82 19.11 12.84 9.21
N GLU A 83 18.76 13.92 9.90
CA GLU A 83 19.43 15.20 9.72
C GLU A 83 20.09 15.72 11.01
N GLU A 84 21.42 15.79 10.97
CA GLU A 84 22.16 16.82 11.69
C GLU A 84 21.96 18.17 10.98
N CYS A 85 21.56 19.20 11.72
CA CYS A 85 22.09 20.58 11.70
C CYS A 85 21.34 21.45 12.71
#